data_AF-A0A8T9CBJ0-F1
#
_entry.id   AF-A0A8T9CBJ0-F1
#
_cell.length_a   1.000
_cell.length_b   1.000
_cell.length_c   1.000
_cell.angle_alpha   90.00
_cell.angle_beta   90.00
_cell.angle_gamma   90.00
#
_symmetry.space_group_name_H-M   'P 1'
#
loop_
_entity.id
_entity.type
_entity.pdbx_description
1 polymer ?
#
loop_
_entity_poly.entity_id
_entity_poly.type
_entity_poly.pdbx_seq_one_letter_code
_entity_poly.pdbx_strand_id
1 'polypeptide(L)'
;DSLLLNSSSQDVTGARTQACFRELRALRSALEAKDSSLPKLATLPLKIVSENNFPTAAGLASSAAGFAALVRAIANLYELPSTPTELSRIARQGSGSACRSLFGGYVAWQMGNEADGSDSLAVEVAPASHWPSMRAVILVASAAQKGTSSTSGMQETVATSRLFKERLKVVPEHMSEMEAAIKEKDFERFGRVTMMDSNSFHSTCSDTFPPIFYMNDTSRAAIRVVEDINRKAGKIVAAYTFDAGPNCVIYYEEKNTDIVAGVLKGALAHVDGWQSRDIKAQESGDLNAGNVQILKDGVVRVILTQVGEGPIKTEESLIAANGEPAKK
;
A
#
# COMPACT_ATOMS: atom_id res chain seq x y z
N ASP A 1 -25.20 12.35 -1.64
CA ASP A 1 -24.30 11.25 -1.24
C ASP A 1 -23.80 11.48 0.16
N SER A 2 -23.56 10.42 0.92
CA SER A 2 -23.01 10.48 2.28
C SER A 2 -22.00 9.37 2.50
N LEU A 3 -20.91 9.67 3.23
CA LEU A 3 -19.89 8.70 3.62
C LEU A 3 -19.68 8.75 5.14
N LEU A 4 -19.75 7.57 5.77
CA LEU A 4 -19.26 7.35 7.13
C LEU A 4 -17.99 6.51 7.06
N LEU A 5 -16.89 7.01 7.64
CA LEU A 5 -15.62 6.29 7.77
C LEU A 5 -15.31 6.11 9.25
N ASN A 6 -15.19 4.86 9.71
CA ASN A 6 -14.97 4.55 11.14
C ASN A 6 -15.95 5.31 12.05
N SER A 7 -17.24 5.23 11.70
CA SER A 7 -18.35 5.92 12.40
C SER A 7 -18.31 7.46 12.37
N SER A 8 -17.37 8.06 11.64
CA SER A 8 -17.24 9.52 11.52
C SER A 8 -17.67 10.00 10.14
N SER A 9 -18.53 11.03 10.09
CA SER A 9 -19.00 11.61 8.85
C SER A 9 -17.84 12.24 8.07
N GLN A 10 -17.78 11.97 6.77
CA GLN A 10 -16.76 12.50 5.88
C GLN A 10 -17.39 13.41 4.83
N ASP A 11 -16.66 14.47 4.48
CA ASP A 11 -17.02 15.30 3.34
C ASP A 11 -16.76 14.56 2.03
N VAL A 12 -17.81 14.42 1.22
CA VAL A 12 -17.75 13.80 -0.11
C VAL A 12 -17.78 14.81 -1.24
N THR A 13 -17.85 16.12 -0.94
CA THR A 13 -17.90 17.19 -1.95
C THR A 13 -16.55 17.48 -2.59
N GLY A 14 -15.46 16.99 -1.98
CA GLY A 14 -14.11 17.10 -2.53
C GLY A 14 -13.94 16.49 -3.92
N ALA A 15 -13.10 17.12 -4.74
CA ALA A 15 -12.90 16.77 -6.16
C ALA A 15 -12.53 15.29 -6.40
N ARG A 16 -11.74 14.69 -5.50
CA ARG A 16 -11.32 13.28 -5.58
C ARG A 16 -12.51 12.32 -5.53
N THR A 17 -13.37 12.48 -4.54
CA THR A 17 -14.55 11.62 -4.35
C THR A 17 -15.60 11.86 -5.45
N GLN A 18 -15.83 13.13 -5.79
CA GLN A 18 -16.77 13.49 -6.86
C GLN A 18 -16.32 12.97 -8.23
N ALA A 19 -15.02 12.94 -8.51
CA ALA A 19 -14.50 12.32 -9.72
C ALA A 19 -14.89 10.83 -9.80
N CYS A 20 -14.64 10.05 -8.74
CA CYS A 20 -15.02 8.64 -8.72
C CYS A 20 -16.54 8.44 -8.92
N PHE A 21 -17.38 9.20 -8.20
CA PHE A 21 -18.84 9.09 -8.32
C PHE A 21 -19.34 9.42 -9.72
N ARG A 22 -18.81 10.48 -10.34
CA ARG A 22 -19.20 10.89 -11.69
C ARG A 22 -18.89 9.80 -12.71
N GLU A 23 -17.67 9.26 -12.71
CA GLU A 23 -17.28 8.22 -13.67
C GLU A 23 -18.12 6.94 -13.49
N LEU A 24 -18.35 6.50 -12.25
CA LEU A 24 -19.15 5.29 -11.97
C LEU A 24 -20.62 5.46 -12.34
N ARG A 25 -21.20 6.63 -12.05
CA ARG A 25 -22.57 6.96 -12.46
C ARG A 25 -22.70 7.05 -13.97
N ALA A 26 -21.71 7.59 -14.67
CA ALA A 26 -21.71 7.65 -16.13
C ALA A 26 -21.76 6.24 -16.74
N LEU A 27 -20.95 5.31 -16.23
CA LEU A 27 -20.99 3.90 -16.65
C LEU A 27 -22.35 3.26 -16.36
N ARG A 28 -22.91 3.47 -15.18
CA ARG A 28 -24.25 2.94 -14.84
C ARG A 28 -25.35 3.54 -15.73
N SER A 29 -25.31 4.85 -15.97
CA SER A 29 -26.26 5.56 -16.83
C SER A 29 -26.25 5.02 -18.25
N ALA A 30 -25.06 4.68 -18.77
CA ALA A 30 -24.92 4.08 -20.09
C ALA A 30 -25.56 2.68 -20.18
N LEU A 31 -25.51 1.88 -19.11
CA LEU A 31 -26.23 0.59 -19.04
C LEU A 31 -27.75 0.81 -19.03
N GLU A 32 -28.23 1.70 -18.15
CA GLU A 32 -29.65 2.03 -18.00
C GLU A 32 -30.27 2.66 -19.26
N ALA A 33 -29.46 3.33 -20.09
CA ALA A 33 -29.88 3.88 -21.36
C ALA A 33 -30.04 2.80 -22.45
N LYS A 34 -29.24 1.72 -22.38
CA LYS A 34 -29.31 0.58 -23.31
C LYS A 34 -30.42 -0.40 -22.95
N ASP A 35 -30.75 -0.52 -21.66
CA ASP A 35 -31.81 -1.38 -21.17
C ASP A 35 -32.75 -0.63 -20.23
N SER A 36 -33.95 -0.30 -20.75
CA SER A 36 -34.98 0.42 -20.01
C SER A 36 -35.59 -0.37 -18.85
N SER A 37 -35.38 -1.69 -18.78
CA SER A 37 -35.86 -2.53 -17.67
C SER A 37 -35.01 -2.37 -16.40
N LEU A 38 -33.79 -1.85 -16.53
CA LEU A 38 -32.89 -1.65 -15.40
C LEU A 38 -33.37 -0.51 -14.48
N PRO A 39 -33.24 -0.67 -13.14
CA PRO A 39 -33.54 0.40 -12.20
C PRO A 39 -32.60 1.59 -12.41
N LYS A 40 -33.11 2.82 -12.25
CA LYS A 40 -32.39 4.09 -12.46
C LYS A 40 -31.46 4.48 -11.31
N LEU A 41 -30.58 3.56 -10.93
CA LEU A 41 -29.65 3.68 -9.80
C LEU A 41 -28.66 4.83 -9.96
N ALA A 42 -28.26 5.19 -11.19
CA ALA A 42 -27.27 6.26 -11.41
C ALA A 42 -27.72 7.63 -10.85
N THR A 43 -29.03 7.88 -10.82
CA THR A 43 -29.62 9.14 -10.36
C THR A 43 -29.86 9.19 -8.85
N LEU A 44 -29.76 8.05 -8.16
CA LEU A 44 -30.04 7.95 -6.74
C LEU A 44 -28.84 8.42 -5.89
N PRO A 45 -29.10 8.97 -4.69
CA PRO A 45 -28.04 9.27 -3.74
C PRO A 45 -27.38 8.00 -3.23
N LEU A 46 -26.05 8.01 -3.13
CA LEU A 46 -25.26 6.94 -2.53
C LEU A 46 -25.12 7.15 -1.02
N LYS A 47 -25.42 6.11 -0.24
CA LYS A 47 -25.07 6.01 1.19
C LYS A 47 -23.95 4.99 1.33
N ILE A 48 -22.79 5.44 1.81
CA ILE A 48 -21.59 4.62 1.92
C ILE A 48 -21.17 4.56 3.39
N VAL A 49 -20.91 3.36 3.88
CA VAL A 49 -20.31 3.11 5.19
C VAL A 49 -19.05 2.31 4.97
N SER A 50 -17.94 2.79 5.51
CA SER A 50 -16.62 2.20 5.39
C SER A 50 -15.95 2.13 6.76
N GLU A 51 -15.22 1.06 6.98
CA GLU A 51 -14.36 0.91 8.15
C GLU A 51 -13.01 0.36 7.69
N ASN A 52 -12.00 0.50 8.55
CA ASN A 52 -10.73 -0.20 8.37
C ASN A 52 -10.25 -0.77 9.71
N ASN A 53 -9.51 -1.87 9.65
CA ASN A 53 -8.92 -2.54 10.79
C ASN A 53 -7.43 -2.20 10.97
N PHE A 54 -6.94 -1.15 10.30
CA PHE A 54 -5.60 -0.64 10.56
C PHE A 54 -5.58 0.05 11.93
N PRO A 55 -4.51 -0.11 12.72
CA PRO A 55 -4.38 0.68 13.94
C PRO A 55 -4.37 2.17 13.55
N THR A 56 -5.28 2.98 14.10
CA THR A 56 -5.57 4.37 13.68
C THR A 56 -4.33 5.29 13.68
N ALA A 57 -3.26 4.92 14.40
CA ALA A 57 -1.99 5.65 14.47
C ALA A 57 -0.83 5.00 13.69
N ALA A 58 -1.04 3.88 12.99
CA ALA A 58 0.03 3.11 12.37
C ALA A 58 0.57 3.72 11.06
N GLY A 59 0.04 4.83 10.55
CA GLY A 59 0.59 5.50 9.36
C GLY A 59 0.57 4.66 8.07
N LEU A 60 -0.23 3.60 8.01
CA LEU A 60 -0.42 2.76 6.82
C LEU A 60 -1.30 3.49 5.79
N ALA A 61 -1.13 3.18 4.49
CA ALA A 61 -1.78 3.86 3.37
C ALA A 61 -3.31 3.63 3.30
N SER A 62 -4.06 4.22 4.22
CA SER A 62 -5.51 4.04 4.37
C SER A 62 -6.32 4.60 3.20
N SER A 63 -5.85 5.67 2.55
CA SER A 63 -6.57 6.28 1.42
C SER A 63 -6.59 5.39 0.18
N ALA A 64 -5.51 4.65 -0.09
CA ALA A 64 -5.41 3.78 -1.26
C ALA A 64 -6.42 2.63 -1.18
N ALA A 65 -6.41 1.90 -0.07
CA ALA A 65 -7.37 0.82 0.18
C ALA A 65 -8.82 1.33 0.24
N GLY A 66 -9.04 2.50 0.86
CA GLY A 66 -10.37 3.11 0.96
C GLY A 66 -11.00 3.45 -0.39
N PHE A 67 -10.25 4.13 -1.28
CA PHE A 67 -10.75 4.45 -2.63
C PHE A 67 -10.91 3.22 -3.52
N ALA A 68 -10.03 2.23 -3.39
CA ALA A 68 -10.17 0.96 -4.10
C ALA A 68 -11.44 0.21 -3.69
N ALA A 69 -11.70 0.10 -2.38
CA ALA A 69 -12.91 -0.50 -1.84
C ALA A 69 -14.16 0.28 -2.26
N LEU A 70 -14.12 1.61 -2.22
CA LEU A 70 -15.21 2.48 -2.67
C LEU A 70 -15.59 2.22 -4.13
N VAL A 71 -14.60 2.27 -5.03
CA VAL A 71 -14.81 2.06 -6.47
C VAL A 71 -15.33 0.66 -6.74
N ARG A 72 -14.75 -0.38 -6.11
CA ARG A 72 -15.20 -1.76 -6.28
C ARG A 72 -16.63 -1.97 -5.75
N ALA A 73 -16.96 -1.43 -4.58
CA ALA A 73 -18.27 -1.59 -3.97
C ALA A 73 -19.36 -0.93 -4.82
N ILE A 74 -19.13 0.29 -5.32
CA ILE A 74 -20.07 0.98 -6.21
C ILE A 74 -20.17 0.27 -7.56
N ALA A 75 -19.07 -0.22 -8.14
CA ALA A 75 -19.10 -1.00 -9.37
C ALA A 75 -19.93 -2.28 -9.21
N ASN A 76 -19.81 -2.97 -8.06
CA ASN A 76 -20.63 -4.13 -7.72
C ASN A 76 -22.12 -3.75 -7.55
N LEU A 77 -22.43 -2.64 -6.87
CA LEU A 77 -23.79 -2.13 -6.69
C LEU A 77 -24.45 -1.80 -8.04
N TYR A 78 -23.68 -1.21 -8.95
CA TYR A 78 -24.14 -0.81 -10.27
C TYR A 78 -24.10 -1.93 -11.32
N GLU A 79 -23.62 -3.11 -10.92
CA GLU A 79 -23.46 -4.29 -11.79
C GLU A 79 -22.67 -3.95 -13.06
N LEU A 80 -21.62 -3.14 -12.91
CA LEU A 80 -20.81 -2.71 -14.04
C LEU A 80 -20.03 -3.91 -14.60
N PRO A 81 -20.06 -4.15 -15.92
CA PRO A 81 -19.27 -5.21 -16.56
C PRO A 81 -17.78 -4.86 -16.67
N SER A 82 -17.33 -3.81 -15.98
CA SER A 82 -15.98 -3.28 -16.06
C SER A 82 -14.96 -4.20 -15.40
N THR A 83 -13.85 -4.41 -16.10
CA THR A 83 -12.67 -5.12 -15.60
C THR A 83 -11.97 -4.35 -14.47
N PRO A 84 -11.16 -5.01 -13.63
CA PRO A 84 -10.33 -4.32 -12.65
C PRO A 84 -9.41 -3.26 -13.27
N THR A 85 -8.88 -3.49 -14.48
CA THR A 85 -8.07 -2.52 -15.22
C THR A 85 -8.86 -1.25 -15.52
N GLU A 86 -10.08 -1.35 -16.02
CA GLU A 86 -10.93 -0.19 -16.33
C GLU A 86 -11.32 0.58 -15.07
N LEU A 87 -11.71 -0.13 -14.00
CA LEU A 87 -12.01 0.48 -12.71
C LEU A 87 -10.78 1.15 -12.08
N SER A 88 -9.56 0.70 -12.41
CA SER A 88 -8.33 1.26 -11.86
C SER A 88 -8.13 2.72 -12.26
N ARG A 89 -8.59 3.11 -13.47
CA ARG A 89 -8.58 4.51 -13.94
C ARG A 89 -9.44 5.41 -13.05
N ILE A 90 -10.55 4.89 -12.57
CA ILE A 90 -11.46 5.62 -11.68
C ILE A 90 -10.86 5.73 -10.29
N ALA A 91 -10.33 4.62 -9.75
CA ALA A 91 -9.68 4.60 -8.44
C ALA A 91 -8.48 5.55 -8.37
N ARG A 92 -7.69 5.64 -9.46
CA ARG A 92 -6.56 6.57 -9.61
C ARG A 92 -6.96 8.02 -9.36
N GLN A 93 -8.14 8.45 -9.81
CA GLN A 93 -8.60 9.84 -9.65
C GLN A 93 -8.98 10.18 -8.20
N GLY A 94 -9.40 9.18 -7.43
CA GLY A 94 -9.66 9.33 -6.00
C GLY A 94 -8.37 9.40 -5.18
N SER A 95 -7.49 8.41 -5.39
CA SER A 95 -6.15 8.36 -4.81
C SER A 95 -5.26 7.59 -5.77
N GLY A 96 -4.18 8.19 -6.29
CA GLY A 96 -3.36 7.60 -7.37
C GLY A 96 -3.01 6.12 -7.13
N SER A 97 -2.45 5.80 -5.96
CA SER A 97 -2.08 4.43 -5.59
C SER A 97 -3.25 3.45 -5.38
N ALA A 98 -4.49 3.92 -5.26
CA ALA A 98 -5.67 3.07 -5.12
C ALA A 98 -5.91 2.20 -6.35
N CYS A 99 -5.44 2.62 -7.53
CA CYS A 99 -5.56 1.83 -8.76
C CYS A 99 -4.93 0.43 -8.60
N ARG A 100 -3.79 0.33 -7.89
CA ARG A 100 -3.08 -0.94 -7.69
C ARG A 100 -3.83 -1.89 -6.77
N SER A 101 -4.63 -1.36 -5.85
CA SER A 101 -5.42 -2.16 -4.91
C SER A 101 -6.71 -2.73 -5.52
N LEU A 102 -6.93 -2.61 -6.84
CA LEU A 102 -8.01 -3.33 -7.53
C LEU A 102 -7.63 -4.76 -7.95
N PHE A 103 -6.35 -5.12 -7.80
CA PHE A 103 -5.80 -6.42 -8.08
C PHE A 103 -5.18 -7.03 -6.81
N GLY A 104 -5.02 -8.35 -6.82
CA GLY A 104 -4.19 -9.07 -5.86
C GLY A 104 -2.77 -9.24 -6.38
N GLY A 105 -1.94 -9.94 -5.63
CA GLY A 105 -0.61 -10.34 -6.07
C GLY A 105 0.34 -9.14 -6.28
N TYR A 106 0.93 -9.09 -7.47
CA TYR A 106 1.95 -8.13 -7.86
C TYR A 106 1.40 -7.24 -8.96
N VAL A 107 1.41 -5.93 -8.73
CA VAL A 107 0.63 -4.98 -9.54
C VAL A 107 1.50 -3.80 -9.94
N ALA A 108 1.54 -3.52 -11.24
CA ALA A 108 2.18 -2.33 -11.79
C ALA A 108 1.13 -1.24 -12.00
N TRP A 109 1.51 0.02 -11.76
CA TRP A 109 0.77 1.18 -12.26
C TRP A 109 1.58 1.76 -13.42
N GLN A 110 1.05 1.62 -14.63
CA GLN A 110 1.62 2.19 -15.84
C GLN A 110 1.36 3.69 -15.85
N MET A 111 2.41 4.48 -16.10
CA MET A 111 2.30 5.95 -16.07
C MET A 111 1.39 6.49 -17.17
N GLY A 112 1.33 5.81 -18.31
CA GLY A 112 0.66 6.30 -19.52
C GLY A 112 1.42 7.41 -20.22
N ASN A 113 1.07 7.67 -21.48
CA ASN A 113 1.59 8.73 -22.33
C ASN A 113 0.48 9.67 -22.83
N GLU A 114 -0.78 9.26 -22.72
CA GLU A 114 -1.91 10.07 -23.20
C GLU A 114 -2.26 11.18 -22.21
N ALA A 115 -2.45 12.39 -22.73
CA ALA A 115 -2.70 13.58 -21.91
C ALA A 115 -4.03 13.52 -21.13
N ASP A 116 -5.01 12.74 -21.63
CA ASP A 116 -6.27 12.48 -20.94
C ASP A 116 -6.14 11.41 -19.83
N GLY A 117 -4.96 10.81 -19.70
CA GLY A 117 -4.65 9.74 -18.76
C GLY A 117 -5.45 8.47 -19.03
N SER A 118 -5.88 8.22 -20.26
CA SER A 118 -6.64 7.02 -20.63
C SER A 118 -5.84 5.73 -20.52
N ASP A 119 -4.52 5.80 -20.71
CA ASP A 119 -3.58 4.68 -20.67
C ASP A 119 -2.74 4.60 -19.37
N SER A 120 -3.06 5.42 -18.37
CA SER A 120 -2.44 5.36 -17.04
C SER A 120 -3.22 4.39 -16.13
N LEU A 121 -2.89 3.10 -16.22
CA LEU A 121 -3.69 1.98 -15.69
C LEU A 121 -2.93 1.17 -14.63
N ALA A 122 -3.65 0.50 -13.74
CA ALA A 122 -3.07 -0.64 -13.02
C ALA A 122 -3.20 -1.93 -13.84
N VAL A 123 -2.15 -2.75 -13.83
CA VAL A 123 -2.10 -4.05 -14.49
C VAL A 123 -1.51 -5.10 -13.54
N GLU A 124 -2.03 -6.31 -13.62
CA GLU A 124 -1.46 -7.45 -12.90
C GLU A 124 -0.14 -7.88 -13.57
N VAL A 125 0.95 -7.87 -12.80
CA VAL A 125 2.25 -8.43 -13.21
C VAL A 125 2.25 -9.95 -12.99
N ALA A 126 1.74 -10.38 -11.83
CA ALA A 126 1.52 -11.78 -11.50
C ALA A 126 0.47 -11.90 -10.38
N PRO A 127 -0.39 -12.94 -10.38
CA PRO A 127 -1.35 -13.17 -9.31
C PRO A 127 -0.63 -13.58 -8.01
N ALA A 128 -1.31 -13.51 -6.87
CA ALA A 128 -0.73 -13.92 -5.58
C ALA A 128 -0.30 -15.40 -5.58
N SER A 129 -1.03 -16.24 -6.31
CA SER A 129 -0.73 -17.66 -6.52
C SER A 129 0.57 -17.92 -7.29
N HIS A 130 1.11 -16.93 -8.01
CA HIS A 130 2.39 -17.08 -8.71
C HIS A 130 3.54 -17.19 -7.72
N TRP A 131 3.61 -16.31 -6.71
CA TRP A 131 4.69 -16.33 -5.72
C TRP A 131 4.15 -16.25 -4.28
N PRO A 132 3.41 -17.30 -3.84
CA PRO A 132 2.64 -17.26 -2.59
C PRO A 132 3.52 -17.35 -1.34
N SER A 133 4.81 -17.63 -1.48
CA SER A 133 5.77 -17.67 -0.37
C SER A 133 6.18 -16.28 0.11
N MET A 134 5.81 -15.20 -0.57
CA MET A 134 6.16 -13.85 -0.16
C MET A 134 5.48 -13.46 1.16
N ARG A 135 6.26 -13.04 2.14
CA ARG A 135 5.83 -12.60 3.47
C ARG A 135 6.30 -11.17 3.70
N ALA A 136 5.66 -10.49 4.65
CA ALA A 136 6.07 -9.17 5.10
C ALA A 136 5.95 -9.03 6.62
N VAL A 137 7.00 -8.47 7.24
CA VAL A 137 6.95 -7.94 8.61
C VAL A 137 6.91 -6.42 8.52
N ILE A 138 5.90 -5.78 9.11
CA ILE A 138 5.83 -4.33 9.22
C ILE A 138 6.23 -3.93 10.64
N LEU A 139 7.31 -3.17 10.77
CA LEU A 139 7.72 -2.54 12.00
C LEU A 139 7.10 -1.14 12.06
N VAL A 140 6.06 -0.99 12.88
CA VAL A 140 5.39 0.29 13.09
C VAL A 140 6.22 1.10 14.08
N ALA A 141 6.78 2.20 13.62
CA ALA A 141 7.63 3.05 14.44
C ALA A 141 6.79 4.02 15.27
N SER A 142 7.24 4.28 16.50
CA SER A 142 6.87 5.43 17.31
C SER A 142 7.18 6.69 16.51
N ALA A 143 6.14 7.45 16.18
CA ALA A 143 6.28 8.68 15.44
C ALA A 143 5.34 9.74 16.01
N ALA A 144 5.86 10.95 16.18
CA ALA A 144 5.00 12.13 16.22
C ALA A 144 4.22 12.24 14.90
N GLN A 145 3.10 12.98 14.91
CA GLN A 145 2.28 13.17 13.71
C GLN A 145 3.13 13.50 12.48
N LYS A 146 2.74 12.91 11.35
CA LYS A 146 3.39 13.08 10.05
C LYS A 146 3.47 14.57 9.69
N GLY A 147 4.69 15.11 9.61
CA GLY A 147 4.93 16.53 9.35
C GLY A 147 4.48 16.99 7.95
N THR A 148 4.67 16.16 6.91
CA THR A 148 4.34 16.48 5.52
C THR A 148 3.44 15.41 4.92
N SER A 149 2.30 15.80 4.34
CA SER A 149 1.41 14.86 3.64
C SER A 149 2.06 14.34 2.35
N SER A 150 1.70 13.15 1.88
CA SER A 150 2.25 12.63 0.62
C SER A 150 1.89 13.52 -0.58
N THR A 151 0.68 14.11 -0.61
CA THR A 151 0.24 14.99 -1.70
C THR A 151 1.06 16.27 -1.76
N SER A 152 1.22 16.98 -0.64
CA SER A 152 2.02 18.21 -0.62
C SER A 152 3.50 17.90 -0.84
N GLY A 153 4.02 16.87 -0.17
CA GLY A 153 5.43 16.50 -0.26
C GLY A 153 5.87 16.11 -1.67
N MET A 154 5.07 15.32 -2.40
CA MET A 154 5.44 14.93 -3.76
C MET A 154 5.44 16.12 -4.73
N GLN A 155 4.55 17.10 -4.54
CA GLN A 155 4.52 18.30 -5.40
C GLN A 155 5.73 19.20 -5.14
N GLU A 156 6.12 19.37 -3.88
CA GLU A 156 7.36 20.09 -3.54
C GLU A 156 8.60 19.39 -4.09
N THR A 157 8.66 18.05 -4.03
CA THR A 157 9.76 17.29 -4.66
C THR A 157 9.82 17.53 -6.16
N VAL A 158 8.68 17.48 -6.87
CA VAL A 158 8.62 17.78 -8.31
C VAL A 158 9.11 19.19 -8.61
N ALA A 159 8.71 20.17 -7.78
CA ALA A 159 9.04 21.57 -7.98
C ALA A 159 10.52 21.90 -7.71
N THR A 160 11.15 21.24 -6.73
CA THR A 160 12.42 21.72 -6.16
C THR A 160 13.58 20.72 -6.21
N SER A 161 13.32 19.41 -6.20
CA SER A 161 14.39 18.41 -6.18
C SER A 161 15.06 18.26 -7.56
N ARG A 162 16.39 18.40 -7.58
CA ARG A 162 17.19 18.11 -8.77
C ARG A 162 17.39 16.62 -8.95
N LEU A 163 17.56 15.86 -7.86
CA LEU A 163 17.71 14.41 -7.90
C LEU A 163 16.45 13.71 -8.43
N PHE A 164 15.26 14.29 -8.24
CA PHE A 164 14.02 13.74 -8.78
C PHE A 164 14.06 13.61 -10.31
N LYS A 165 14.70 14.55 -11.02
CA LYS A 165 14.84 14.48 -12.48
C LYS A 165 15.69 13.29 -12.93
N GLU A 166 16.71 12.94 -12.16
CA GLU A 166 17.53 11.75 -12.43
C GLU A 166 16.78 10.46 -12.06
N ARG A 167 16.04 10.47 -10.95
CA ARG A 167 15.19 9.33 -10.56
C ARG A 167 14.20 8.95 -11.66
N LEU A 168 13.60 9.92 -12.36
CA LEU A 168 12.67 9.66 -13.48
C LEU A 168 13.32 8.87 -14.63
N LYS A 169 14.65 8.92 -14.79
CA LYS A 169 15.38 8.16 -15.83
C LYS A 169 15.68 6.72 -15.40
N VAL A 170 15.79 6.49 -14.09
CA VAL A 170 16.17 5.18 -13.51
C VAL A 170 14.94 4.30 -13.24
N VAL A 171 13.79 4.91 -12.90
CA VAL A 171 12.56 4.16 -12.60
C VAL A 171 12.12 3.20 -13.72
N PRO A 172 12.20 3.54 -15.02
CA PRO A 172 11.86 2.60 -16.09
C PRO A 172 12.72 1.32 -16.08
N GLU A 173 14.02 1.45 -15.79
CA GLU A 173 14.93 0.30 -15.65
C GLU A 173 14.53 -0.54 -14.43
N HIS A 174 14.37 0.10 -13.26
CA HIS A 174 13.93 -0.59 -12.04
C HIS A 174 12.58 -1.31 -12.22
N MET A 175 11.63 -0.72 -12.95
CA MET A 175 10.35 -1.36 -13.27
C MET A 175 10.55 -2.64 -14.09
N SER A 176 11.36 -2.59 -15.14
CA SER A 176 11.69 -3.77 -15.95
C SER A 176 12.40 -4.85 -15.12
N GLU A 177 13.37 -4.46 -14.29
CA GLU A 177 14.07 -5.40 -13.41
C GLU A 177 13.16 -6.03 -12.36
N MET A 178 12.27 -5.25 -11.75
CA MET A 178 11.31 -5.71 -10.76
C MET A 178 10.30 -6.69 -11.36
N GLU A 179 9.74 -6.37 -12.53
CA GLU A 179 8.81 -7.26 -13.22
C GLU A 179 9.46 -8.58 -13.60
N ALA A 180 10.72 -8.55 -14.08
CA ALA A 180 11.49 -9.77 -14.36
C ALA A 180 11.72 -10.58 -13.07
N ALA A 181 12.15 -9.93 -11.99
CA ALA A 181 12.37 -10.59 -10.69
C ALA A 181 11.10 -11.27 -10.17
N ILE A 182 9.94 -10.64 -10.32
CA ILE A 182 8.64 -11.21 -9.94
C ILE A 182 8.29 -12.42 -10.82
N LYS A 183 8.43 -12.30 -12.14
CA LYS A 183 8.14 -13.40 -13.08
C LYS A 183 9.04 -14.62 -12.84
N GLU A 184 10.31 -14.38 -12.55
CA GLU A 184 11.33 -15.42 -12.33
C GLU A 184 11.38 -15.92 -10.88
N LYS A 185 10.67 -15.27 -9.95
CA LYS A 185 10.75 -15.52 -8.50
C LYS A 185 12.17 -15.37 -7.94
N ASP A 186 12.92 -14.42 -8.49
CA ASP A 186 14.28 -14.07 -8.06
C ASP A 186 14.20 -13.08 -6.89
N PHE A 187 14.28 -13.61 -5.67
CA PHE A 187 14.21 -12.79 -4.46
C PHE A 187 15.40 -11.86 -4.29
N GLU A 188 16.60 -12.23 -4.76
CA GLU A 188 17.79 -11.39 -4.59
C GLU A 188 17.68 -10.14 -5.47
N ARG A 189 17.24 -10.33 -6.73
CA ARG A 189 16.95 -9.21 -7.63
C ARG A 189 15.78 -8.37 -7.13
N PHE A 190 14.68 -8.99 -6.70
CA PHE A 190 13.54 -8.30 -6.09
C PHE A 190 13.97 -7.45 -4.90
N GLY A 191 14.75 -8.03 -3.99
CA GLY A 191 15.17 -7.39 -2.76
C GLY A 191 16.13 -6.22 -3.02
N ARG A 192 17.09 -6.39 -3.93
CA ARG A 192 17.99 -5.31 -4.35
C ARG A 192 17.22 -4.11 -4.91
N VAL A 193 16.33 -4.33 -5.88
CA VAL A 193 15.55 -3.24 -6.51
C VAL A 193 14.64 -2.57 -5.48
N THR A 194 13.98 -3.34 -4.61
CA THR A 194 13.12 -2.83 -3.53
C THR A 194 13.87 -1.86 -2.61
N MET A 195 15.03 -2.28 -2.09
CA MET A 195 15.82 -1.47 -1.15
C MET A 195 16.42 -0.23 -1.85
N MET A 196 16.93 -0.40 -3.08
CA MET A 196 17.46 0.71 -3.87
C MET A 196 16.40 1.77 -4.19
N ASP A 197 15.20 1.35 -4.59
CA ASP A 197 14.14 2.28 -4.96
C ASP A 197 13.56 3.03 -3.74
N SER A 198 13.44 2.34 -2.60
CA SER A 198 13.11 2.97 -1.31
C SER A 198 14.13 4.06 -0.96
N ASN A 199 15.42 3.75 -1.00
CA ASN A 199 16.47 4.71 -0.68
C ASN A 199 16.50 5.89 -1.67
N SER A 200 16.29 5.61 -2.96
CA SER A 200 16.20 6.64 -4.01
C SER A 200 15.02 7.59 -3.77
N PHE A 201 13.83 7.08 -3.40
CA PHE A 201 12.68 7.90 -3.03
C PHE A 201 12.96 8.83 -1.85
N HIS A 202 13.54 8.32 -0.75
CA HIS A 202 13.87 9.16 0.40
C HIS A 202 15.02 10.14 0.12
N SER A 203 15.90 9.82 -0.83
CA SER A 203 16.94 10.74 -1.30
C SER A 203 16.34 11.93 -2.04
N THR A 204 15.34 11.71 -2.91
CA THR A 204 14.65 12.84 -3.58
C THR A 204 13.82 13.66 -2.60
N CYS A 205 13.28 13.05 -1.54
CA CYS A 205 12.63 13.78 -0.46
C CYS A 205 13.60 14.68 0.32
N SER A 206 14.82 14.19 0.58
CA SER A 206 15.86 14.95 1.29
C SER A 206 16.44 16.09 0.45
N ASP A 207 16.39 15.97 -0.88
CA ASP A 207 16.83 16.98 -1.86
C ASP A 207 15.73 18.03 -2.19
N THR A 208 14.49 17.81 -1.73
CA THR A 208 13.43 18.83 -1.78
C THR A 208 13.80 20.07 -0.95
N PHE A 209 13.30 21.25 -1.31
CA PHE A 209 13.43 22.46 -0.48
C PHE A 209 12.05 23.04 -0.09
N PRO A 210 11.70 23.12 1.22
CA PRO A 210 12.44 22.60 2.37
C PRO A 210 12.53 21.06 2.37
N PRO A 211 13.55 20.47 3.02
CA PRO A 211 13.77 19.03 2.99
C PRO A 211 12.65 18.26 3.68
N ILE A 212 12.32 17.10 3.12
CA ILE A 212 11.30 16.20 3.65
C ILE A 212 11.98 14.99 4.27
N PHE A 213 11.80 14.81 5.58
CA PHE A 213 12.31 13.65 6.32
C PHE A 213 11.16 12.77 6.81
N TYR A 214 10.97 11.64 6.13
CA TYR A 214 10.02 10.62 6.56
C TYR A 214 10.63 9.57 7.49
N MET A 215 11.87 9.15 7.20
CA MET A 215 12.61 8.18 8.00
C MET A 215 13.22 8.83 9.25
N ASN A 216 13.17 8.11 10.37
CA ASN A 216 13.79 8.48 11.64
C ASN A 216 14.92 7.52 12.03
N ASP A 217 15.43 7.62 13.26
CA ASP A 217 16.49 6.72 13.75
C ASP A 217 16.05 5.26 13.85
N THR A 218 14.78 5.00 14.19
CA THR A 218 14.20 3.65 14.15
C THR A 218 14.22 3.08 12.74
N SER A 219 13.87 3.88 11.72
CA SER A 219 13.97 3.48 10.31
C SER A 219 15.40 3.12 9.92
N ARG A 220 16.38 3.96 10.29
CA ARG A 220 17.81 3.71 10.02
C ARG A 220 18.34 2.47 10.74
N ALA A 221 17.91 2.22 11.97
CA ALA A 221 18.25 1.00 12.70
C ALA A 221 17.66 -0.25 12.02
N ALA A 222 16.42 -0.17 11.50
CA ALA A 222 15.80 -1.27 10.78
C ALA A 222 16.56 -1.62 9.48
N ILE A 223 17.00 -0.61 8.72
CA ILE A 223 17.87 -0.80 7.55
C ILE A 223 19.12 -1.61 7.94
N ARG A 224 19.84 -1.16 8.97
CA ARG A 224 21.09 -1.80 9.41
C ARG A 224 20.85 -3.24 9.88
N VAL A 225 19.76 -3.50 10.58
CA VAL A 225 19.39 -4.86 11.01
C VAL A 225 19.10 -5.76 9.82
N VAL A 226 18.38 -5.29 8.79
CA VAL A 226 18.14 -6.07 7.57
C VAL A 226 19.44 -6.35 6.82
N GLU A 227 20.34 -5.35 6.71
CA GLU A 227 21.66 -5.55 6.11
C GLU A 227 22.52 -6.56 6.89
N ASP A 228 22.47 -6.55 8.22
CA ASP A 228 23.17 -7.53 9.06
C ASP A 228 22.58 -8.94 8.88
N ILE A 229 21.25 -9.08 8.77
CA ILE A 229 20.57 -10.35 8.44
C ILE A 229 21.07 -10.90 7.08
N ASN A 230 21.07 -10.05 6.04
CA ASN A 230 21.52 -10.44 4.71
C ASN A 230 23.01 -10.82 4.70
N ARG A 231 23.86 -10.04 5.38
CA ARG A 231 25.30 -10.33 5.50
C ARG A 231 25.54 -11.68 6.16
N LYS A 232 24.81 -12.00 7.22
CA LYS A 232 24.91 -13.29 7.92
C LYS A 232 24.42 -14.45 7.06
N ALA A 233 23.36 -14.25 6.29
CA ALA A 233 22.85 -15.24 5.35
C ALA A 233 23.76 -15.45 4.13
N GLY A 234 24.70 -14.54 3.88
CA GLY A 234 25.60 -14.55 2.72
C GLY A 234 24.91 -14.19 1.39
N LYS A 235 23.65 -13.73 1.45
CA LYS A 235 22.81 -13.34 0.30
C LYS A 235 21.61 -12.52 0.75
N ILE A 236 20.87 -11.94 -0.19
CA ILE A 236 19.66 -11.18 0.13
C ILE A 236 18.53 -12.15 0.48
N VAL A 237 18.10 -12.15 1.75
CA VAL A 237 16.97 -12.95 2.28
C VAL A 237 15.86 -12.10 2.88
N ALA A 238 16.13 -10.81 3.10
CA ALA A 238 15.19 -9.80 3.56
C ALA A 238 15.39 -8.49 2.78
N ALA A 239 14.31 -7.78 2.49
CA ALA A 239 14.34 -6.51 1.77
C ALA A 239 13.46 -5.47 2.46
N TYR A 240 14.05 -4.36 2.89
CA TYR A 240 13.31 -3.25 3.49
C TYR A 240 12.74 -2.29 2.43
N THR A 241 11.62 -1.67 2.75
CA THR A 241 11.11 -0.49 2.05
C THR A 241 10.35 0.43 3.00
N PHE A 242 10.32 1.72 2.67
CA PHE A 242 9.71 2.77 3.46
C PHE A 242 8.86 3.68 2.57
N ASP A 243 7.60 3.87 2.93
CA ASP A 243 6.70 4.84 2.32
C ASP A 243 6.95 6.26 2.88
N ALA A 244 5.97 7.16 2.73
CA ALA A 244 5.97 8.48 3.33
C ALA A 244 5.73 8.44 4.86
N GLY A 245 6.64 7.79 5.60
CA GLY A 245 6.66 7.69 7.06
C GLY A 245 7.80 6.79 7.56
N PRO A 246 7.96 6.64 8.88
CA PRO A 246 9.10 5.93 9.45
C PRO A 246 8.94 4.41 9.53
N ASN A 247 7.77 3.87 9.20
CA ASN A 247 7.49 2.43 9.28
C ASN A 247 8.32 1.65 8.26
N CYS A 248 8.96 0.58 8.73
CA CYS A 248 9.72 -0.32 7.88
C CYS A 248 8.83 -1.49 7.45
N VAL A 249 8.69 -1.74 6.15
CA VAL A 249 8.15 -2.99 5.62
C VAL A 249 9.32 -3.86 5.21
N ILE A 250 9.39 -5.08 5.73
CA ILE A 250 10.46 -6.04 5.44
C ILE A 250 9.84 -7.23 4.71
N TYR A 251 10.13 -7.36 3.42
CA TYR A 251 9.77 -8.52 2.62
C TYR A 251 10.77 -9.65 2.80
N TYR A 252 10.28 -10.88 2.78
CA TYR A 252 11.09 -12.11 2.81
C TYR A 252 10.28 -13.28 2.25
N GLU A 253 10.96 -14.35 1.81
CA GLU A 253 10.28 -15.61 1.48
C GLU A 253 10.04 -16.46 2.72
N GLU A 254 8.91 -17.16 2.78
CA GLU A 254 8.50 -18.00 3.92
C GLU A 254 9.57 -19.00 4.39
N LYS A 255 10.35 -19.58 3.47
CA LYS A 255 11.48 -20.47 3.81
C LYS A 255 12.55 -19.80 4.70
N ASN A 256 12.62 -18.47 4.71
CA ASN A 256 13.53 -17.66 5.50
C ASN A 256 12.88 -17.10 6.79
N THR A 257 11.69 -17.59 7.18
CA THR A 257 10.95 -17.09 8.34
C THR A 257 11.80 -17.05 9.61
N ASP A 258 12.52 -18.13 9.92
CA ASP A 258 13.36 -18.20 11.12
C ASP A 258 14.46 -17.13 11.10
N ILE A 259 15.20 -17.03 10.00
CA ILE A 259 16.36 -16.13 9.91
C ILE A 259 15.99 -14.65 9.73
N VAL A 260 14.75 -14.34 9.35
CA VAL A 260 14.25 -12.96 9.22
C VAL A 260 13.28 -12.62 10.36
N ALA A 261 12.05 -13.13 10.31
CA ALA A 261 11.01 -12.82 11.29
C ALA A 261 11.33 -13.41 12.66
N GLY A 262 11.95 -14.59 12.73
CA GLY A 262 12.37 -15.21 13.99
C GLY A 262 13.46 -14.42 14.72
N VAL A 263 14.45 -13.93 13.98
CA VAL A 263 15.50 -13.03 14.50
C VAL A 263 14.90 -11.71 14.98
N LEU A 264 14.00 -11.10 14.21
CA LEU A 264 13.29 -9.88 14.62
C LEU A 264 12.42 -10.12 15.88
N LYS A 265 11.74 -11.27 15.97
CA LYS A 265 10.96 -11.64 17.16
C LYS A 265 11.83 -11.85 18.39
N GLY A 266 13.01 -12.45 18.24
CA GLY A 266 13.98 -12.56 19.33
C GLY A 266 14.41 -11.20 19.88
N ALA A 267 14.57 -10.21 19.00
CA ALA A 267 14.92 -8.85 19.38
C ALA A 267 13.73 -8.04 19.95
N LEU A 268 12.51 -8.28 19.47
CA LEU A 268 11.33 -7.44 19.70
C LEU A 268 10.15 -8.22 20.33
N ALA A 269 10.42 -9.26 21.12
CA ALA A 269 9.40 -10.13 21.68
C ALA A 269 8.38 -9.39 22.57
N HIS A 270 8.78 -8.25 23.14
CA HIS A 270 7.93 -7.39 24.00
C HIS A 270 6.95 -6.53 23.20
N VAL A 271 7.12 -6.40 21.88
CA VAL A 271 6.26 -5.58 21.02
C VAL A 271 5.01 -6.37 20.61
N ASP A 272 3.83 -5.76 20.70
CA ASP A 272 2.58 -6.40 20.28
C ASP A 272 2.53 -6.68 18.77
N GLY A 273 1.85 -7.76 18.38
CA GLY A 273 1.55 -8.09 16.99
C GLY A 273 2.18 -9.38 16.46
N TRP A 274 2.96 -10.10 17.27
CA TRP A 274 3.51 -11.42 16.93
C TRP A 274 2.50 -12.56 17.01
N GLN A 275 1.26 -12.31 17.47
CA GLN A 275 0.26 -13.34 17.75
C GLN A 275 -0.47 -13.85 16.50
N SER A 276 -0.43 -13.12 15.38
CA SER A 276 -1.16 -13.49 14.16
C SER A 276 -0.55 -14.68 13.41
N ARG A 277 0.70 -15.06 13.72
CA ARG A 277 1.38 -16.24 13.18
C ARG A 277 2.32 -16.83 14.22
N ASP A 278 2.44 -18.15 14.23
CA ASP A 278 3.42 -18.84 15.06
C ASP A 278 4.84 -18.69 14.47
N ILE A 279 5.53 -17.64 14.90
CA ILE A 279 6.93 -17.39 14.56
C ILE A 279 7.79 -17.84 15.73
N LYS A 280 8.72 -18.77 15.50
CA LYS A 280 9.69 -19.15 16.52
C LYS A 280 10.72 -18.03 16.70
N ALA A 281 10.87 -17.55 17.94
CA ALA A 281 11.93 -16.59 18.25
C ALA A 281 13.29 -17.26 18.06
N GLN A 282 14.20 -16.58 17.36
CA GLN A 282 15.58 -17.00 17.18
C GLN A 282 16.50 -16.04 17.94
N GLU A 283 17.69 -16.49 18.32
CA GLU A 283 18.66 -15.59 18.91
C GLU A 283 19.03 -14.47 17.94
N SER A 284 19.08 -13.23 18.43
CA SER A 284 19.52 -12.08 17.63
C SER A 284 20.97 -12.21 17.18
N GLY A 285 21.77 -13.08 17.82
CA GLY A 285 23.16 -13.37 17.44
C GLY A 285 23.99 -12.11 17.24
N ASP A 286 24.66 -12.02 16.09
CA ASP A 286 25.59 -10.96 15.69
C ASP A 286 24.93 -9.63 15.27
N LEU A 287 23.61 -9.47 15.44
CA LEU A 287 22.98 -8.17 15.21
C LEU A 287 23.62 -7.11 16.11
N ASN A 288 23.89 -5.94 15.54
CA ASN A 288 24.46 -4.85 16.32
C ASN A 288 23.52 -4.46 17.49
N ALA A 289 24.00 -4.63 18.72
CA ALA A 289 23.21 -4.40 19.94
C ALA A 289 22.63 -2.98 20.04
N GLY A 290 23.35 -1.97 19.53
CA GLY A 290 22.88 -0.59 19.50
C GLY A 290 21.67 -0.40 18.57
N ASN A 291 21.73 -0.94 17.36
CA ASN A 291 20.59 -0.91 16.43
C ASN A 291 19.39 -1.70 16.99
N VAL A 292 19.64 -2.86 17.62
CA VAL A 292 18.59 -3.65 18.27
C VAL A 292 17.92 -2.84 19.39
N GLN A 293 18.70 -2.14 20.23
CA GLN A 293 18.15 -1.31 21.28
C GLN A 293 17.28 -0.17 20.72
N ILE A 294 17.73 0.52 19.67
CA ILE A 294 16.93 1.56 18.99
C ILE A 294 15.60 0.99 18.46
N LEU A 295 15.59 -0.24 17.93
CA LEU A 295 14.34 -0.88 17.51
C LEU A 295 13.43 -1.22 18.69
N LYS A 296 13.99 -1.71 19.81
CA LYS A 296 13.20 -2.03 21.01
C LYS A 296 12.47 -0.80 21.56
N ASP A 297 13.13 0.35 21.52
CA ASP A 297 12.60 1.62 22.04
C ASP A 297 11.69 2.31 21.02
N GLY A 298 11.97 2.10 19.73
CA GLY A 298 11.32 2.82 18.63
C GLY A 298 10.15 2.10 17.97
N VAL A 299 10.04 0.77 18.04
CA VAL A 299 8.95 0.02 17.40
C VAL A 299 7.81 -0.18 18.41
N VAL A 300 6.61 0.30 18.05
CA VAL A 300 5.42 0.23 18.93
C VAL A 300 4.48 -0.92 18.58
N ARG A 301 4.57 -1.45 17.36
CA ARG A 301 3.76 -2.58 16.92
C ARG A 301 4.44 -3.33 15.77
N VAL A 302 4.20 -4.62 15.71
CA VAL A 302 4.55 -5.48 14.58
C VAL A 302 3.28 -5.90 13.86
N ILE A 303 3.33 -6.00 12.53
CA ILE A 303 2.26 -6.60 11.74
C ILE A 303 2.88 -7.66 10.83
N LEU A 304 2.44 -8.90 11.00
CA LEU A 304 2.84 -10.02 10.13
C LEU A 304 1.78 -10.22 9.06
N THR A 305 2.18 -10.22 7.80
CA THR A 305 1.28 -10.43 6.66
C THR A 305 2.00 -11.13 5.50
N GLN A 306 1.29 -11.32 4.38
CA GLN A 306 1.77 -11.98 3.18
C GLN A 306 1.16 -11.35 1.93
N VAL A 307 1.65 -11.74 0.75
CA VAL A 307 0.97 -11.43 -0.51
C VAL A 307 -0.49 -11.92 -0.46
N GLY A 308 -1.42 -11.08 -0.93
CA GLY A 308 -2.85 -11.32 -0.80
C GLY A 308 -3.60 -11.13 -2.11
N GLU A 309 -4.87 -11.52 -2.09
CA GLU A 309 -5.79 -11.37 -3.22
C GLU A 309 -6.34 -9.94 -3.32
N GLY A 310 -6.97 -9.64 -4.47
CA GLY A 310 -7.61 -8.35 -4.72
C GLY A 310 -8.94 -8.17 -3.96
N PRO A 311 -9.68 -7.10 -4.23
CA PRO A 311 -10.96 -6.84 -3.58
C PRO A 311 -11.99 -7.97 -3.78
N ILE A 312 -12.62 -8.39 -2.68
CA ILE A 312 -13.60 -9.49 -2.65
C ILE A 312 -14.99 -8.92 -2.36
N LYS A 313 -16.02 -9.43 -3.04
CA LYS A 313 -17.42 -9.17 -2.68
C LYS A 313 -17.81 -10.08 -1.51
N THR A 314 -18.42 -9.52 -0.48
CA THR A 314 -18.88 -10.24 0.71
C THR A 314 -20.36 -10.00 0.95
N GLU A 315 -21.01 -10.92 1.68
CA GLU A 315 -22.38 -10.77 2.19
C GLU A 315 -22.41 -9.99 3.52
N GLU A 316 -21.26 -9.79 4.16
CA GLU A 316 -21.16 -8.89 5.31
C GLU A 316 -21.42 -7.44 4.89
N SER A 317 -22.35 -6.78 5.57
CA SER A 317 -22.75 -5.40 5.26
C SER A 317 -22.59 -4.50 6.47
N LEU A 318 -22.01 -3.32 6.25
CA LEU A 318 -21.98 -2.22 7.21
C LEU A 318 -23.25 -1.36 7.17
N ILE A 319 -24.22 -1.72 6.33
CA ILE A 319 -25.51 -1.06 6.20
C ILE A 319 -26.60 -2.09 6.49
N ALA A 320 -27.43 -1.82 7.50
CA ALA A 320 -28.58 -2.64 7.86
C ALA A 320 -29.72 -2.51 6.84
N ALA A 321 -30.71 -3.41 6.91
CA ALA A 321 -31.84 -3.45 5.97
C ALA A 321 -32.68 -2.16 5.94
N ASN A 322 -32.66 -1.37 7.02
CA ASN A 322 -33.31 -0.06 7.09
C ASN A 322 -32.49 1.07 6.44
N GLY A 323 -31.33 0.75 5.85
CA GLY A 323 -30.41 1.70 5.26
C GLY A 323 -29.50 2.42 6.26
N GLU A 324 -29.60 2.16 7.57
CA GLU A 324 -28.72 2.76 8.58
C GLU A 324 -27.40 2.00 8.75
N PRO A 325 -26.33 2.67 9.21
CA PRO A 325 -25.09 1.97 9.57
C PRO A 325 -25.39 0.84 10.55
N ALA A 326 -24.91 -0.36 10.23
CA ALA A 326 -25.01 -1.50 11.12
C ALA A 326 -24.28 -1.17 12.42
N LYS A 327 -24.95 -1.32 13.57
CA LYS A 327 -24.27 -1.27 14.87
C LYS A 327 -23.49 -2.56 15.01
N LYS A 328 -22.17 -2.46 15.14
CA LYS A 328 -21.33 -3.54 15.66
C LYS A 328 -21.39 -3.56 17.18
#